data_AF-A0A956D116-F1
#
_entry.id   AF-A0A956D116-F1
#
_cell.length_a   1.000
_cell.length_b   1.000
_cell.length_c   1.000
_cell.angle_alpha   90.00
_cell.angle_beta   90.00
_cell.angle_gamma   90.00
#
_symmetry.space_group_name_H-M   'P 1'
#
loop_
_entity.id
_entity.type
_entity.pdbx_description
1 polymer ?
#
loop_
_entity_poly.entity_id
_entity_poly.type
_entity_poly.pdbx_seq_one_letter_code
_entity_poly.pdbx_strand_id
1 'polypeptide(L)'
;MTRHLLVALALVSLSACGSNDLTARGSVIASYGGTERGFDFVENTRLEAPEGGGVSGIVTGSCEMAAVGDGVYGIVVEIHGGNPAGDDFPLTSVTIMQRSDSLAETGSIEATIGESTFTSSAGCSLVVPYAEADSGMVGLAGDCTVMNDTGEEATLSIDLDLIGCTVLE
;
A
#
# COMPACT_ATOMS: atom_id res chain seq x y z
N MET A 1 51.97 21.57 -24.65
CA MET A 1 50.67 22.24 -24.48
C MET A 1 49.65 21.55 -25.37
N THR A 2 48.85 20.65 -24.81
CA THR A 2 47.65 20.07 -25.47
C THR A 2 46.82 19.42 -24.37
N ARG A 3 46.01 20.24 -23.68
CA ARG A 3 44.54 20.32 -23.75
C ARG A 3 43.82 19.03 -23.32
N HIS A 4 43.36 19.08 -22.07
CA HIS A 4 42.41 18.19 -21.42
C HIS A 4 41.11 18.07 -22.22
N LEU A 5 40.61 16.85 -22.40
CA LEU A 5 39.19 16.60 -22.63
C LEU A 5 38.68 15.74 -21.47
N LEU A 6 38.02 16.40 -20.52
CA LEU A 6 37.17 15.76 -19.52
C LEU A 6 35.89 15.33 -20.24
N VAL A 7 35.64 14.03 -20.31
CA VAL A 7 34.36 13.47 -20.72
C VAL A 7 33.43 13.59 -19.52
N ALA A 8 32.57 14.61 -19.52
CA ALA A 8 31.48 14.74 -18.57
C ALA A 8 30.40 13.71 -18.95
N LEU A 9 30.30 12.65 -18.16
CA LEU A 9 29.22 11.67 -18.25
C LEU A 9 27.97 12.32 -17.64
N ALA A 10 27.11 12.87 -18.49
CA ALA A 10 25.80 13.35 -18.08
C ALA A 10 24.93 12.12 -17.74
N LEU A 11 24.72 11.86 -16.45
CA LEU A 11 23.64 10.98 -16.01
C LEU A 11 22.33 11.63 -16.43
N VAL A 12 21.69 11.07 -17.45
CA VAL A 12 20.29 11.32 -17.75
C VAL A 12 19.50 10.66 -16.63
N SER A 13 19.11 11.45 -15.64
CA SER A 13 18.08 11.07 -14.68
C SER A 13 16.78 10.88 -15.45
N LEU A 14 16.41 9.63 -15.72
CA LEU A 14 15.04 9.28 -16.05
C LEU A 14 14.20 9.61 -14.81
N SER A 15 13.65 10.82 -14.78
CA SER A 15 12.46 11.09 -14.01
C SER A 15 11.34 10.34 -14.74
N ALA A 16 11.07 9.13 -14.27
CA ALA A 16 9.79 8.50 -14.53
C ALA A 16 8.74 9.40 -13.87
N CYS A 17 8.22 10.38 -14.61
CA CYS A 17 6.93 10.97 -14.32
C CYS A 17 5.88 9.88 -14.59
N GLY A 18 5.77 8.93 -13.67
CA GLY A 18 4.56 8.13 -13.56
C GLY A 18 3.45 9.10 -13.19
N SER A 19 2.42 9.19 -14.03
CA SER A 19 1.18 9.85 -13.66
C SER A 19 0.63 9.13 -12.43
N ASN A 20 0.75 9.76 -11.26
CA ASN A 20 0.16 9.27 -10.01
C ASN A 20 -1.36 9.45 -10.05
N ASP A 21 -2.02 8.65 -10.88
CA ASP A 21 -3.47 8.56 -11.06
C ASP A 21 -4.03 7.32 -10.35
N LEU A 22 -3.36 6.86 -9.29
CA LEU A 22 -3.85 5.75 -8.47
C LEU A 22 -5.21 6.12 -7.89
N THR A 23 -6.20 5.29 -8.15
CA THR A 23 -7.51 5.37 -7.52
C THR A 23 -7.79 4.11 -6.74
N ALA A 24 -8.36 4.26 -5.55
CA ALA A 24 -8.81 3.18 -4.69
C ALA A 24 -10.33 3.23 -4.52
N ARG A 25 -10.94 2.05 -4.42
CA ARG A 25 -12.33 1.84 -4.01
C ARG A 25 -12.38 0.70 -2.99
N GLY A 26 -13.32 0.77 -2.05
CA GLY A 26 -13.47 -0.22 -0.98
C GLY A 26 -12.93 0.31 0.34
N SER A 27 -12.35 -0.52 1.20
CA SER A 27 -11.90 -0.12 2.53
C SER A 27 -10.71 -0.90 3.07
N VAL A 28 -10.01 -0.29 4.02
CA VAL A 28 -9.13 -0.98 4.96
C VAL A 28 -9.50 -0.55 6.36
N ILE A 29 -10.01 -1.48 7.16
CA ILE A 29 -10.54 -1.21 8.50
C ILE A 29 -9.77 -2.01 9.54
N ALA A 30 -9.19 -1.33 10.51
CA ALA A 30 -8.61 -1.89 11.72
C ALA A 30 -9.65 -1.93 12.85
N SER A 31 -9.83 -3.10 13.46
CA SER A 31 -10.55 -3.29 14.72
C SER A 31 -9.55 -3.47 15.85
N TYR A 32 -9.48 -2.50 16.75
CA TYR A 32 -8.56 -2.46 17.88
C TYR A 32 -9.22 -1.84 19.10
N GLY A 33 -9.02 -2.42 20.29
CA GLY A 33 -9.61 -1.89 21.53
C GLY A 33 -11.15 -1.78 21.51
N GLY A 34 -11.84 -2.61 20.72
CA GLY A 34 -13.30 -2.57 20.54
C GLY A 34 -13.79 -1.43 19.64
N THR A 35 -12.89 -0.80 18.89
CA THR A 35 -13.17 0.34 18.01
C THR A 35 -12.70 0.04 16.60
N GLU A 36 -13.48 0.44 15.60
CA GLU A 36 -13.12 0.31 14.18
C GLU A 36 -12.66 1.64 13.60
N ARG A 37 -11.54 1.63 12.89
CA ARG A 37 -10.91 2.79 12.24
C ARG A 37 -10.28 2.40 10.94
N GLY A 38 -10.27 3.30 9.95
CA GLY A 38 -9.67 2.95 8.68
C GLY A 38 -9.87 3.95 7.58
N PHE A 39 -9.61 3.46 6.36
CA PHE A 39 -9.84 4.17 5.13
C PHE A 39 -11.10 3.59 4.48
N ASP A 40 -12.07 4.46 4.17
CA ASP A 40 -13.27 4.10 3.42
C ASP A 40 -13.31 4.92 2.12
N PHE A 41 -13.19 4.23 0.99
CA PHE A 41 -13.16 4.76 -0.35
C PHE A 41 -14.51 4.49 -1.03
N VAL A 42 -15.47 5.38 -0.74
CA VAL A 42 -16.88 5.27 -1.15
C VAL A 42 -17.07 5.27 -2.69
N GLU A 43 -16.09 5.77 -3.45
CA GLU A 43 -16.01 5.76 -4.92
C GLU A 43 -14.56 5.52 -5.37
N ASN A 44 -14.26 5.72 -6.66
CA ASN A 44 -12.88 5.76 -7.18
C ASN A 44 -12.16 6.99 -6.61
N THR A 45 -11.70 6.87 -5.37
CA THR A 45 -11.01 7.91 -4.63
C THR A 45 -9.59 8.00 -5.16
N ARG A 46 -9.22 9.16 -5.71
CA ARG A 46 -7.84 9.40 -6.10
C ARG A 46 -6.95 9.49 -4.86
N LEU A 47 -5.89 8.70 -4.85
CA LEU A 47 -4.84 8.78 -3.86
C LEU A 47 -3.77 9.75 -4.37
N GLU A 48 -3.43 10.75 -3.57
CA GLU A 48 -2.34 11.65 -3.94
C GLU A 48 -0.99 10.91 -3.82
N ALA A 49 -0.02 11.33 -4.63
CA ALA A 49 1.34 10.85 -4.48
C ALA A 49 1.85 11.18 -3.07
N PRO A 50 2.70 10.34 -2.47
CA PRO A 50 3.29 10.61 -1.16
C PRO A 50 4.33 11.75 -1.25
N GLU A 51 3.90 12.97 -1.55
CA GLU A 51 4.74 14.17 -1.52
C GLU A 51 4.63 14.83 -0.13
N GLY A 52 5.50 14.40 0.78
CA GLY A 52 5.95 15.19 1.92
C GLY A 52 4.88 15.75 2.87
N GLY A 53 4.45 14.92 3.82
CA GLY A 53 3.73 15.35 5.03
C GLY A 53 2.22 15.27 4.89
N GLY A 54 1.63 14.23 5.50
CA GLY A 54 0.19 14.01 5.53
C GLY A 54 -0.55 15.21 6.09
N VAL A 55 -1.26 15.94 5.23
CA VAL A 55 -2.23 16.94 5.67
C VAL A 55 -3.42 16.18 6.24
N SER A 56 -3.92 16.60 7.41
CA SER A 56 -5.11 16.00 8.02
C SER A 56 -6.27 15.98 7.00
N GLY A 57 -6.82 14.78 6.74
CA GLY A 57 -7.89 14.57 5.78
C GLY A 57 -7.47 14.24 4.33
N ILE A 58 -6.17 14.25 4.00
CA ILE A 58 -5.66 13.75 2.72
C ILE A 58 -5.17 12.32 2.91
N VAL A 59 -5.64 11.41 2.05
CA VAL A 59 -5.14 10.04 1.95
C VAL A 59 -4.21 9.97 0.74
N THR A 60 -2.97 9.56 0.98
CA THR A 60 -1.96 9.32 -0.06
C THR A 60 -1.74 7.83 -0.23
N GLY A 61 -1.22 7.40 -1.37
CA GLY A 61 -0.84 6.00 -1.52
C GLY A 61 -0.05 5.69 -2.77
N SER A 62 0.45 4.48 -2.81
CA SER A 62 1.19 3.88 -3.92
C SER A 62 0.68 2.45 -4.15
N CYS A 63 0.79 1.99 -5.39
CA CYS A 63 0.56 0.61 -5.75
C CYS A 63 1.54 0.23 -6.84
N GLU A 64 2.30 -0.85 -6.62
CA GLU A 64 3.28 -1.37 -7.55
C GLU A 64 3.01 -2.86 -7.80
N MET A 65 3.15 -3.25 -9.06
CA MET A 65 3.13 -4.64 -9.51
C MET A 65 4.44 -4.97 -10.20
N ALA A 66 5.10 -6.05 -9.80
CA ALA A 66 6.29 -6.56 -10.46
C ALA A 66 6.08 -8.00 -10.93
N ALA A 67 6.44 -8.31 -12.18
CA ALA A 67 6.38 -9.68 -12.66
C ALA A 67 7.38 -10.57 -11.89
N VAL A 68 6.90 -11.66 -11.29
CA VAL A 68 7.73 -12.61 -10.53
C VAL A 68 7.68 -14.03 -11.12
N GLY A 69 6.91 -14.22 -12.18
CA GLY A 69 6.77 -15.46 -12.93
C GLY A 69 5.76 -15.29 -14.06
N ASP A 70 5.57 -16.33 -14.88
CA ASP A 70 4.63 -16.30 -16.00
C ASP A 70 3.19 -16.08 -15.50
N GLY A 71 2.68 -14.86 -15.70
CA GLY A 71 1.34 -14.46 -15.24
C GLY A 71 1.21 -14.29 -13.73
N VAL A 72 2.32 -14.15 -13.00
CA VAL A 72 2.34 -13.96 -11.54
C VAL A 72 2.98 -12.63 -11.19
N TYR A 73 2.33 -11.88 -10.32
CA TYR A 73 2.77 -10.56 -9.87
C TYR A 73 3.04 -10.55 -8.37
N GLY A 74 4.17 -9.95 -7.98
CA GLY A 74 4.35 -9.39 -6.64
C GLY A 74 3.67 -8.03 -6.60
N ILE A 75 2.91 -7.78 -5.55
CA ILE A 75 2.09 -6.60 -5.34
C ILE A 75 2.53 -5.92 -4.05
N VAL A 76 2.77 -4.62 -4.12
CA VAL A 76 3.02 -3.76 -2.96
C VAL A 76 2.02 -2.62 -3.00
N VAL A 77 1.29 -2.40 -1.91
CA VAL A 77 0.34 -1.31 -1.76
C VAL A 77 0.66 -0.57 -0.47
N GLU A 78 0.75 0.75 -0.54
CA GLU A 78 0.94 1.62 0.62
C GLU A 78 -0.19 2.65 0.65
N ILE A 79 -0.83 2.79 1.80
CA ILE A 79 -1.87 3.80 2.04
C ILE A 79 -1.49 4.54 3.31
N HIS A 80 -1.51 5.88 3.26
CA HIS A 80 -1.27 6.74 4.41
C HIS A 80 -2.41 7.74 4.54
N GLY A 81 -2.89 7.94 5.76
CA GLY A 81 -3.87 8.97 6.07
C GLY A 81 -3.38 9.91 7.15
N GLY A 82 -3.92 11.13 7.14
CA GLY A 82 -3.73 12.05 8.25
C GLY A 82 -4.41 11.57 9.53
N ASN A 83 -3.83 11.88 10.68
CA ASN A 83 -4.43 11.62 11.98
C ASN A 83 -5.67 12.54 12.18
N PRO A 84 -6.91 12.00 12.29
CA PRO A 84 -8.06 12.79 12.68
C PRO A 84 -7.93 13.23 14.14
N ALA A 85 -8.00 14.55 14.37
CA ALA A 85 -7.85 15.09 15.72
C ALA A 85 -8.88 14.50 16.70
N GLY A 86 -8.40 13.96 17.83
CA GLY A 86 -9.24 13.41 18.90
C GLY A 86 -9.54 11.90 18.79
N ASP A 87 -8.85 11.18 17.91
CA ASP A 87 -8.87 9.72 17.85
C ASP A 87 -7.62 9.16 18.56
N ASP A 88 -7.83 8.31 19.57
CA ASP A 88 -6.71 7.72 20.35
C ASP A 88 -6.01 6.59 19.56
N PHE A 89 -6.70 5.97 18.59
CA PHE A 89 -6.22 4.82 17.82
C PHE A 89 -6.49 4.92 16.32
N PRO A 90 -6.11 6.01 15.63
CA PRO A 90 -6.30 6.15 14.20
C PRO A 90 -5.47 5.13 13.41
N LEU A 91 -6.03 4.57 12.35
CA LEU A 91 -5.24 3.88 11.33
C LEU A 91 -4.57 4.94 10.45
N THR A 92 -3.24 5.05 10.55
CA THR A 92 -2.47 6.12 9.89
C THR A 92 -1.68 5.63 8.69
N SER A 93 -1.28 4.36 8.68
CA SER A 93 -0.66 3.74 7.51
C SER A 93 -0.97 2.25 7.43
N VAL A 94 -1.00 1.74 6.21
CA VAL A 94 -1.06 0.32 5.89
C VAL A 94 -0.16 0.05 4.70
N THR A 95 0.73 -0.93 4.85
CA THR A 95 1.55 -1.50 3.78
C THR A 95 1.17 -2.97 3.60
N ILE A 96 0.79 -3.35 2.39
CA ILE A 96 0.39 -4.71 2.02
C ILE A 96 1.38 -5.23 0.99
N MET A 97 1.93 -6.41 1.23
CA MET A 97 2.77 -7.14 0.29
C MET A 97 2.17 -8.52 0.04
N GLN A 98 1.86 -8.83 -1.22
CA GLN A 98 1.26 -10.11 -1.57
C GLN A 98 1.70 -10.59 -2.96
N ARG A 99 1.59 -11.89 -3.22
CA ARG A 99 1.72 -12.45 -4.56
C ARG A 99 0.37 -12.90 -5.11
N SER A 100 0.14 -12.66 -6.40
CA SER A 100 -1.13 -12.99 -7.05
C SER A 100 -1.45 -14.49 -7.12
N ASP A 101 -0.43 -15.35 -7.04
CA ASP A 101 -0.58 -16.81 -7.07
C ASP A 101 -0.62 -17.45 -5.68
N SER A 102 -0.47 -16.65 -4.63
CA SER A 102 -0.29 -17.22 -3.31
C SER A 102 -1.59 -17.59 -2.63
N LEU A 103 -1.48 -18.58 -1.74
CA LEU A 103 -2.53 -18.89 -0.78
C LEU A 103 -2.68 -17.72 0.20
N ALA A 104 -3.88 -17.58 0.76
CA ALA A 104 -4.26 -16.44 1.57
C ALA A 104 -3.31 -16.14 2.76
N GLU A 105 -2.51 -17.13 3.17
CA GLU A 105 -1.68 -17.11 4.39
C GLU A 105 -0.25 -16.58 4.22
N THR A 106 0.16 -16.13 3.03
CA THR A 106 1.53 -15.64 2.82
C THR A 106 1.67 -14.13 2.65
N GLY A 107 0.56 -13.41 2.67
CA GLY A 107 0.59 -11.96 2.59
C GLY A 107 1.27 -11.39 3.82
N SER A 108 2.07 -10.34 3.65
CA SER A 108 2.61 -9.55 4.75
C SER A 108 1.86 -8.25 4.82
N ILE A 109 1.46 -7.85 6.03
CA ILE A 109 0.84 -6.56 6.28
C ILE A 109 1.58 -5.89 7.42
N GLU A 110 1.86 -4.60 7.25
CA GLU A 110 2.27 -3.70 8.32
C GLU A 110 1.24 -2.58 8.41
N ALA A 111 0.80 -2.24 9.62
CA ALA A 111 -0.16 -1.17 9.85
C ALA A 111 0.23 -0.35 11.08
N THR A 112 0.01 0.96 11.04
CA THR A 112 0.19 1.84 12.20
C THR A 112 -1.17 2.26 12.73
N ILE A 113 -1.51 1.79 13.94
CA ILE A 113 -2.76 2.08 14.65
C ILE A 113 -2.38 2.83 15.93
N GLY A 114 -2.85 4.08 16.07
CA GLY A 114 -2.36 4.98 17.11
C GLY A 114 -0.88 5.27 16.93
N GLU A 115 -0.08 4.99 17.97
CA GLU A 115 1.38 5.16 17.96
C GLU A 115 2.14 3.83 17.74
N SER A 116 1.41 2.73 17.56
CA SER A 116 1.98 1.38 17.49
C SER A 116 1.97 0.84 16.08
N THR A 117 3.06 0.18 15.70
CA THR A 117 3.16 -0.60 14.47
C THR A 117 2.78 -2.05 14.75
N PHE A 118 1.85 -2.57 13.96
CA PHE A 118 1.39 -3.93 13.97
C PHE A 118 1.84 -4.62 12.68
N THR A 119 2.24 -5.88 12.78
CA THR A 119 2.64 -6.70 11.63
C THR A 119 1.81 -7.98 11.58
N SER A 120 1.63 -8.53 10.38
CA SER A 120 0.89 -9.78 10.17
C SER A 120 1.38 -10.90 11.08
N SER A 121 0.45 -11.50 11.81
CA SER A 121 0.68 -12.68 12.65
C SER A 121 0.08 -13.93 11.99
N ALA A 122 0.10 -15.06 12.70
CA ALA A 122 -0.58 -16.26 12.22
C ALA A 122 -2.10 -15.99 12.09
N GLY A 123 -2.68 -16.34 10.94
CA GLY A 123 -4.11 -16.11 10.66
C GLY A 123 -4.40 -14.92 9.74
N CYS A 124 -3.39 -14.38 9.05
CA CYS A 124 -3.64 -13.47 7.93
C CYS A 124 -4.17 -14.25 6.73
N SER A 125 -5.35 -13.89 6.22
CA SER A 125 -5.98 -14.50 5.06
C SER A 125 -6.30 -13.42 4.03
N LEU A 126 -5.28 -13.02 3.26
CA LEU A 126 -5.37 -12.02 2.22
C LEU A 126 -5.25 -12.66 0.83
N VAL A 127 -6.25 -12.49 -0.03
CA VAL A 127 -6.23 -12.97 -1.42
C VAL A 127 -6.12 -11.83 -2.42
N VAL A 128 -5.66 -12.17 -3.62
CA VAL A 128 -5.61 -11.28 -4.79
C VAL A 128 -6.61 -11.83 -5.81
N PRO A 129 -7.88 -11.37 -5.83
CA PRO A 129 -8.87 -11.91 -6.77
C PRO A 129 -8.50 -11.66 -8.24
N TYR A 130 -7.78 -10.58 -8.53
CA TYR A 130 -7.26 -10.24 -9.85
C TYR A 130 -6.03 -9.33 -9.74
N ALA A 131 -5.13 -9.46 -10.72
CA ALA A 131 -3.98 -8.58 -10.96
C ALA A 131 -3.76 -8.50 -12.47
N GLU A 132 -4.00 -7.35 -13.06
CA GLU A 132 -3.98 -7.14 -14.51
C GLU A 132 -2.96 -6.07 -14.89
N ALA A 133 -1.83 -6.49 -15.47
CA ALA A 133 -0.76 -5.56 -15.85
C ALA A 133 -1.17 -4.57 -16.96
N ASP A 134 -1.97 -5.00 -17.94
CA ASP A 134 -2.36 -4.14 -19.06
C ASP A 134 -3.19 -2.92 -18.62
N SER A 135 -3.96 -3.07 -17.54
CA SER A 135 -4.85 -2.03 -16.99
C SER A 135 -4.32 -1.43 -15.67
N GLY A 136 -3.25 -1.98 -15.10
CA GLY A 136 -2.74 -1.58 -13.79
C GLY A 136 -3.76 -1.81 -12.68
N MET A 137 -4.57 -2.87 -12.77
CA MET A 137 -5.67 -3.16 -11.83
C MET A 137 -5.29 -4.25 -10.84
N VAL A 138 -5.59 -4.03 -9.56
CA VAL A 138 -5.35 -4.99 -8.47
C VAL A 138 -6.55 -5.04 -7.54
N GLY A 139 -7.03 -6.25 -7.27
CA GLY A 139 -7.99 -6.52 -6.20
C GLY A 139 -7.28 -7.12 -5.00
N LEU A 140 -7.61 -6.68 -3.78
CA LEU A 140 -7.17 -7.26 -2.52
C LEU A 140 -8.37 -7.49 -1.62
N ALA A 141 -8.54 -8.69 -1.09
CA ALA A 141 -9.65 -8.98 -0.18
C ALA A 141 -9.20 -9.93 0.92
N GLY A 142 -9.61 -9.70 2.16
CA GLY A 142 -9.29 -10.60 3.25
C GLY A 142 -9.29 -9.98 4.63
N ASP A 143 -9.11 -10.83 5.63
CA ASP A 143 -8.98 -10.43 7.02
C ASP A 143 -7.63 -10.90 7.56
N CYS A 144 -6.96 -10.07 8.34
CA CYS A 144 -5.68 -10.38 8.93
C CYS A 144 -5.58 -9.98 10.40
N THR A 145 -5.22 -10.95 11.22
CA THR A 145 -4.71 -10.65 12.57
C THR A 145 -3.31 -10.06 12.44
N VAL A 146 -3.12 -8.91 13.06
CA VAL A 146 -1.82 -8.24 13.17
C VAL A 146 -1.48 -8.06 14.65
N MET A 147 -0.20 -8.07 14.97
CA MET A 147 0.29 -7.99 16.34
C MET A 147 1.45 -7.01 16.44
N ASN A 148 1.49 -6.23 17.52
CA ASN A 148 2.62 -5.35 17.81
C ASN A 148 3.70 -6.07 18.65
N ASP A 149 4.80 -5.38 18.95
CA ASP A 149 5.93 -5.92 19.72
C ASP A 149 5.62 -6.20 21.19
N THR A 150 4.54 -5.61 21.72
CA THR A 150 4.04 -5.87 23.08
C THR A 150 3.07 -7.04 23.18
N GLY A 151 2.66 -7.62 22.04
CA GLY A 151 1.74 -8.75 21.97
C GLY A 151 0.26 -8.35 21.92
N GLU A 152 -0.05 -7.07 21.68
CA GLU A 152 -1.42 -6.63 21.44
C GLU A 152 -1.86 -7.00 20.03
N GLU A 153 -3.09 -7.50 19.89
CA GLU A 153 -3.67 -7.92 18.61
C GLU A 153 -4.67 -6.89 18.08
N ALA A 154 -4.68 -6.72 16.78
CA ALA A 154 -5.73 -6.03 16.03
C ALA A 154 -6.16 -6.91 14.84
N THR A 155 -7.37 -6.67 14.33
CA THR A 155 -7.84 -7.31 13.09
C THR A 155 -7.94 -6.26 12.00
N LEU A 156 -7.29 -6.49 10.86
CA LEU A 156 -7.46 -5.70 9.65
C LEU A 156 -8.42 -6.42 8.72
N SER A 157 -9.48 -5.73 8.28
CA SER A 157 -10.35 -6.16 7.19
C SER A 157 -10.02 -5.33 5.95
N ILE A 158 -9.74 -6.00 4.84
CA ILE A 158 -9.27 -5.40 3.59
C ILE A 158 -10.24 -5.80 2.48
N ASP A 159 -10.73 -4.82 1.75
CA ASP A 159 -11.48 -4.98 0.51
C ASP A 159 -11.11 -3.80 -0.39
N LEU A 160 -10.16 -3.98 -1.30
CA LEU A 160 -9.63 -2.92 -2.15
C LEU A 160 -9.71 -3.29 -3.63
N ASP A 161 -10.17 -2.33 -4.42
CA ASP A 161 -10.07 -2.29 -5.87
C ASP A 161 -9.19 -1.09 -6.24
N LEU A 162 -8.00 -1.37 -6.78
CA LEU A 162 -6.99 -0.39 -7.13
C LEU A 162 -6.86 -0.32 -8.66
N ILE A 163 -6.85 0.90 -9.18
CA ILE A 163 -6.67 1.17 -10.62
C ILE A 163 -5.55 2.19 -10.77
N GLY A 164 -4.63 1.94 -11.70
CA GLY A 164 -3.47 2.79 -11.93
C GLY A 164 -2.25 2.38 -11.10
N CYS A 165 -2.15 1.11 -10.71
CA CYS A 165 -0.93 0.55 -10.14
C CYS A 165 0.21 0.63 -11.15
N THR A 166 1.39 1.03 -10.69
CA THR A 166 2.61 1.09 -11.51
C THR A 166 3.08 -0.32 -11.80
N VAL A 167 3.25 -0.65 -13.08
CA VAL A 167 3.79 -1.95 -13.50
C VAL A 167 5.29 -1.82 -13.74
N LEU A 168 6.07 -2.57 -12.96
CA LEU A 168 7.52 -2.63 -13.05
C LEU A 168 7.92 -3.74 -14.02
N GLU A 169 8.71 -3.38 -15.04
CA GLU A 169 9.28 -4.30 -16.03
C GLU A 169 10.62 -4.92 -15.59
#